data_AF-A0A2K3LYF1-F1
#
_entry.id   AF-A0A2K3LYF1-F1
#
_cell.length_a   1.000
_cell.length_b   1.000
_cell.length_c   1.000
_cell.angle_alpha   90.00
_cell.angle_beta   90.00
_cell.angle_gamma   90.00
#
_symmetry.space_group_name_H-M   'P 1'
#
loop_
_entity.id
_entity.type
_entity.pdbx_description
1 polymer ?
#
loop_
_entity_poly.entity_id
_entity_poly.type
_entity_poly.pdbx_seq_one_letter_code
_entity_poly.pdbx_strand_id
1 'polypeptide(L)'
;MDDSNSEEEEVVTEEGSDRGNHHDYRVKADIPLFFGTMSVEEFLDWQIDVDRFFDVMDVPEHKQVKMVTIRLKSTAAVWWDKLVVQR
;
A
#
# COMPACT_ATOMS: atom_id res chain seq x y z
N MET A 1 -20.57 -20.94 -36.81
CA MET A 1 -19.29 -20.53 -36.23
C MET A 1 -19.36 -19.03 -36.07
N ASP A 2 -18.79 -18.58 -34.97
CA ASP A 2 -18.99 -17.34 -34.22
C ASP A 2 -18.91 -16.04 -35.03
N ASP A 3 -19.76 -15.07 -34.66
CA ASP A 3 -19.52 -13.63 -34.77
C ASP A 3 -20.52 -12.96 -33.82
N SER A 4 -20.26 -13.12 -32.51
CA SER A 4 -21.03 -12.43 -31.47
C SER A 4 -20.73 -10.93 -31.49
N ASN A 5 -21.77 -10.16 -31.71
CA ASN A 5 -21.82 -8.71 -31.76
C ASN A 5 -21.26 -8.05 -30.48
N SER A 6 -20.30 -7.15 -30.69
CA SER A 6 -19.60 -6.32 -29.71
C SER A 6 -20.46 -5.17 -29.21
N GLU A 7 -20.77 -5.13 -27.91
CA GLU A 7 -21.13 -3.89 -27.18
C GLU A 7 -20.67 -4.05 -25.72
N GLU A 8 -19.42 -3.69 -25.43
CA GLU A 8 -18.96 -3.47 -24.06
C GLU A 8 -18.81 -1.97 -23.89
N GLU A 9 -19.70 -1.39 -23.11
CA GLU A 9 -19.70 0.04 -22.84
C GLU A 9 -18.43 0.43 -22.06
N GLU A 10 -17.68 1.38 -22.62
CA GLU A 10 -16.59 2.06 -21.93
C GLU A 10 -17.17 2.83 -20.74
N VAL A 11 -17.08 2.24 -19.54
CA VAL A 11 -17.34 2.95 -18.30
C VAL A 11 -16.25 4.00 -18.14
N VAL A 12 -16.59 5.24 -18.49
CA VAL A 12 -15.78 6.43 -18.23
C VAL A 12 -15.63 6.57 -16.71
N THR A 13 -14.49 6.14 -16.16
CA THR A 13 -14.08 6.56 -14.82
C THR A 13 -13.60 7.99 -14.91
N GLU A 14 -14.53 8.94 -14.78
CA GLU A 14 -14.20 10.33 -14.47
C GLU A 14 -13.62 10.39 -13.05
N GLU A 15 -12.32 10.08 -12.90
CA GLU A 15 -11.59 10.52 -11.71
C GLU A 15 -11.32 12.02 -11.87
N GLY A 16 -12.27 12.79 -11.34
CA GLY A 16 -12.16 14.22 -11.14
C GLY A 16 -10.82 14.57 -10.50
N SER A 17 -10.05 15.33 -11.26
CA SER A 17 -8.82 15.99 -10.83
C SER A 17 -9.11 16.98 -9.70
N ASP A 18 -9.02 16.53 -8.45
CA ASP A 18 -8.76 17.42 -7.31
C ASP A 18 -7.25 17.41 -6.99
N ARG A 19 -6.46 17.88 -7.95
CA ARG A 19 -5.02 18.14 -7.81
C ARG A 19 -4.78 19.55 -7.25
N GLY A 20 -5.49 19.89 -6.19
CA GLY A 20 -5.40 21.18 -5.51
C GLY A 20 -4.37 21.20 -4.37
N ASN A 21 -3.09 21.28 -4.69
CA ASN A 21 -2.07 22.01 -3.91
C ASN A 21 -1.84 21.65 -2.40
N HIS A 22 -2.26 20.48 -1.92
CA HIS A 22 -1.98 19.99 -0.54
C HIS A 22 -0.75 19.07 -0.45
N HIS A 23 0.05 19.00 -1.52
CA HIS A 23 1.07 17.95 -1.73
C HIS A 23 2.48 18.32 -1.24
N ASP A 24 2.79 19.60 -1.04
CA ASP A 24 4.18 20.03 -0.89
C ASP A 24 4.85 19.57 0.43
N TYR A 25 4.06 19.32 1.48
CA TYR A 25 4.52 18.70 2.74
C TYR A 25 4.30 17.19 2.81
N ARG A 26 3.39 16.63 2.01
CA ARG A 26 3.10 15.18 1.95
C ARG A 26 4.22 14.40 1.27
N VAL A 27 4.96 15.04 0.37
CA VAL A 27 6.00 14.40 -0.49
C VAL A 27 7.23 13.90 0.28
N LYS A 28 7.41 14.24 1.57
CA LYS A 28 8.53 13.76 2.39
C LYS A 28 8.19 12.62 3.35
N ALA A 29 6.90 12.33 3.58
CA ALA A 29 6.54 11.21 4.44
C ALA A 29 6.74 9.90 3.68
N ASP A 30 7.32 8.91 4.33
CA ASP A 30 7.52 7.57 3.77
C ASP A 30 7.35 6.53 4.87
N ILE A 31 6.99 5.31 4.49
CA ILE A 31 6.81 4.21 5.44
C ILE A 31 8.19 3.72 5.88
N PRO A 32 8.50 3.52 7.17
CA PRO A 32 9.81 3.00 7.57
C PRO A 32 10.04 1.56 7.09
N LEU A 33 11.32 1.18 6.87
CA LEU A 33 11.68 -0.20 6.56
C LEU A 33 11.55 -1.08 7.81
N PHE A 34 11.17 -2.34 7.62
CA PHE A 34 11.18 -3.33 8.70
C PHE A 34 11.96 -4.57 8.29
N PHE A 35 12.97 -4.92 9.09
CA PHE A 35 13.89 -6.03 8.82
C PHE A 35 13.45 -7.35 9.46
N GLY A 36 12.35 -7.34 10.23
CA GLY A 36 11.86 -8.53 10.93
C GLY A 36 12.65 -8.84 12.20
N THR A 37 12.91 -7.81 13.02
CA THR A 37 13.56 -8.00 14.31
C THR A 37 12.62 -8.64 15.33
N MET A 38 13.17 -9.29 16.34
CA MET A 38 12.39 -9.90 17.44
C MET A 38 12.14 -8.92 18.59
N SER A 39 12.50 -7.63 18.42
CA SER A 39 12.25 -6.59 19.41
C SER A 39 10.80 -6.14 19.31
N VAL A 40 10.05 -6.31 20.40
CA VAL A 40 8.65 -5.86 20.48
C VAL A 40 8.58 -4.34 20.37
N GLU A 41 9.51 -3.62 21.00
CA GLU A 41 9.55 -2.16 20.97
C GLU A 41 9.78 -1.65 19.54
N GLU A 42 10.76 -2.22 18.82
CA GLU A 42 11.05 -1.81 17.43
C GLU A 42 9.88 -2.11 16.48
N PHE A 43 9.18 -3.24 16.70
CA PHE A 43 7.98 -3.55 15.94
C PHE A 43 6.85 -2.56 16.22
N LEU A 44 6.62 -2.20 17.49
CA LEU A 44 5.57 -1.26 17.87
C LEU A 44 5.86 0.16 17.35
N ASP A 45 7.10 0.62 17.48
CA ASP A 45 7.52 1.93 16.93
C ASP A 45 7.30 1.98 15.42
N TRP A 46 7.73 0.93 14.70
CA TRP A 46 7.50 0.80 13.26
C TRP A 46 6.01 0.79 12.91
N GLN A 47 5.19 0.03 13.64
CA GLN A 47 3.75 -0.05 13.40
C GLN A 47 3.07 1.31 13.62
N ILE A 48 3.42 2.04 14.67
CA ILE A 48 2.89 3.38 14.94
C ILE A 48 3.23 4.36 13.80
N ASP A 49 4.46 4.29 13.29
CA ASP A 49 4.88 5.13 12.16
C ASP A 49 4.15 4.77 10.86
N VAL A 50 3.89 3.48 10.61
CA VAL A 50 3.07 3.00 9.47
C VAL A 50 1.63 3.50 9.58
N ASP A 51 1.01 3.36 10.75
CA ASP A 51 -0.37 3.79 10.99
C ASP A 51 -0.49 5.31 10.82
N ARG A 52 0.44 6.08 11.41
CA ARG A 52 0.51 7.54 11.25
C ARG A 52 0.72 7.94 9.80
N PHE A 53 1.53 7.21 9.04
CA PHE A 53 1.70 7.48 7.62
C PHE A 53 0.38 7.32 6.87
N PHE A 54 -0.38 6.25 7.12
CA PHE A 54 -1.66 6.04 6.44
C PHE A 54 -2.71 7.09 6.81
N ASP A 55 -2.77 7.49 8.07
CA ASP A 55 -3.67 8.55 8.54
C ASP A 55 -3.34 9.90 7.90
N VAL A 56 -2.07 10.30 7.88
CA VAL A 56 -1.64 11.60 7.32
C VAL A 56 -1.76 11.63 5.80
N MET A 57 -1.58 10.48 5.15
CA MET A 57 -1.59 10.37 3.70
C MET A 57 -2.94 9.94 3.13
N ASP A 58 -3.97 9.79 3.96
CA ASP A 58 -5.33 9.34 3.58
C ASP A 58 -5.29 8.10 2.68
N VAL A 59 -4.43 7.12 2.99
CA VAL A 59 -4.21 5.97 2.11
C VAL A 59 -5.40 5.01 2.19
N PRO A 60 -6.08 4.70 1.06
CA PRO A 60 -7.18 3.74 1.05
C PRO A 60 -6.73 2.35 1.54
N GLU A 61 -7.56 1.71 2.38
CA GLU A 61 -7.26 0.43 3.04
C GLU A 61 -6.78 -0.66 2.06
N HIS A 62 -7.43 -0.78 0.90
CA HIS A 62 -7.07 -1.76 -0.14
C HIS A 62 -5.67 -1.56 -0.75
N LYS A 63 -5.02 -0.41 -0.51
CA LYS A 63 -3.64 -0.09 -0.95
C LYS A 63 -2.61 -0.28 0.16
N GLN A 64 -3.01 -0.21 1.43
CA GLN A 64 -2.10 -0.18 2.58
C GLN A 64 -1.19 -1.40 2.64
N VAL A 65 -1.74 -2.61 2.56
CA VAL A 65 -0.95 -3.87 2.61
C VAL A 65 0.11 -3.89 1.52
N LYS A 66 -0.22 -3.51 0.28
CA LYS A 66 0.73 -3.47 -0.84
C LYS A 66 1.89 -2.51 -0.57
N MET A 67 1.61 -1.37 0.05
CA MET A 67 2.63 -0.38 0.43
C MET A 67 3.53 -0.86 1.57
N VAL A 68 2.98 -1.57 2.56
CA VAL A 68 3.79 -2.16 3.64
C VAL A 68 4.70 -3.26 3.11
N THR A 69 4.19 -4.15 2.25
CA THR A 69 4.95 -5.29 1.71
C THR A 69 6.27 -4.86 1.07
N ILE A 70 6.28 -3.78 0.30
CA ILE A 70 7.50 -3.30 -0.37
C ILE A 70 8.57 -2.76 0.60
N ARG A 71 8.17 -2.42 1.84
CA ARG A 71 9.08 -1.94 2.90
C ARG A 71 9.58 -3.04 3.82
N LEU A 72 9.11 -4.28 3.66
CA LEU A 72 9.66 -5.43 4.38
C LEU A 72 11.01 -5.85 3.79
N LYS A 73 11.95 -6.19 4.65
CA LYS A 73 13.32 -6.63 4.29
C LYS A 73 13.74 -7.83 5.13
N SER A 74 14.78 -8.53 4.68
CA SER A 74 15.40 -9.65 5.41
C SER A 74 14.35 -10.68 5.86
N THR A 75 14.35 -11.07 7.13
CA THR A 75 13.44 -12.06 7.72
C THR A 75 11.96 -11.70 7.54
N ALA A 76 11.60 -10.41 7.62
CA ALA A 76 10.21 -9.99 7.42
C ALA A 76 9.73 -10.24 5.99
N ALA A 77 10.56 -9.97 4.98
CA ALA A 77 10.23 -10.24 3.59
C ALA A 77 10.01 -11.75 3.35
N VAL A 78 10.91 -12.59 3.90
CA VAL A 78 10.80 -14.05 3.79
C VAL A 78 9.53 -14.57 4.49
N TRP A 79 9.16 -13.99 5.63
CA TRP A 79 7.92 -14.34 6.33
C TRP A 79 6.69 -14.00 5.48
N TRP A 80 6.66 -12.82 4.87
CA TRP A 80 5.56 -12.40 4.00
C TRP A 80 5.41 -13.32 2.77
N ASP A 81 6.52 -13.65 2.10
CA ASP A 81 6.50 -14.54 0.93
C ASP A 81 5.91 -15.91 1.30
N LYS A 82 6.29 -16.47 2.45
CA LYS A 82 5.72 -17.72 2.96
C LYS A 82 4.22 -17.61 3.23
N LEU A 83 3.77 -16.51 3.82
CA LEU A 83 2.36 -16.26 4.11
C LEU A 83 1.51 -16.19 2.83
N VAL A 84 2.05 -15.55 1.78
CA VAL A 84 1.38 -15.45 0.48
C VAL A 84 1.33 -16.79 -0.25
N VAL A 85 2.41 -17.58 -0.20
CA VAL A 85 2.44 -18.93 -0.82
C VAL A 85 1.50 -19.92 -0.13
N GLN A 86 1.21 -19.70 1.16
CA GLN A 86 0.31 -20.54 1.96
C GLN A 86 -1.18 -20.12 1.86
N ARG A 87 -1.51 -19.07 1.10
CA ARG A 87 -2.89 -18.69 0.78
C ARG A 87 -3.39 -19.41 -0.46
#